data_AF-A0A2D8QJC3-F1
#
_entry.id   AF-A0A2D8QJC3-F1
#
_cell.length_a   1.000
_cell.length_b   1.000
_cell.length_c   1.000
_cell.angle_alpha   90.00
_cell.angle_beta   90.00
_cell.angle_gamma   90.00
#
_symmetry.space_group_name_H-M   'P 1'
#
loop_
_entity.id
_entity.type
_entity.pdbx_description
1 polymer ?
#
loop_
_entity_poly.entity_id
_entity_poly.type
_entity_poly.pdbx_seq_one_letter_code
_entity_poly.pdbx_strand_id
1 'polypeptide(L)'
;MPGKKVKLIAVVLAIALVLSSVAISNNIYAQARACPDLPVVPWWKTNHNKITKHVEHYYNGKWDLYIDKWVQYRERLIQIHESGGIAIIKTKGVKLKGEFLKEHISKVDKRIRITQCLQESHSGQFVFNDYSEKIGLGTNSGTADL
;
A
#
# COMPACT_ATOMS: atom_id res chain seq x y z
N MET A 1 81.39 -20.00 -10.78
CA MET A 1 81.69 -18.74 -11.52
C MET A 1 80.50 -18.43 -12.44
N PRO A 2 80.21 -17.15 -12.76
CA PRO A 2 79.12 -16.35 -12.16
C PRO A 2 77.93 -16.11 -13.10
N GLY A 3 76.84 -15.53 -12.59
CA GLY A 3 75.81 -14.97 -13.47
C GLY A 3 74.56 -14.37 -12.81
N LYS A 4 74.69 -13.38 -11.91
CA LYS A 4 73.55 -12.52 -11.54
C LYS A 4 73.18 -11.62 -12.73
N LYS A 5 71.89 -11.58 -13.10
CA LYS A 5 71.24 -10.36 -13.61
C LYS A 5 69.79 -10.32 -13.15
N VAL A 6 69.56 -9.69 -12.00
CA VAL A 6 68.24 -9.18 -11.59
C VAL A 6 67.88 -8.09 -12.61
N LYS A 7 66.79 -8.27 -13.35
CA LYS A 7 66.22 -7.21 -14.20
C LYS A 7 65.12 -6.49 -13.41
N LEU A 8 65.20 -5.16 -13.52
CA LEU A 8 64.50 -4.15 -12.75
C LEU A 8 62.98 -4.23 -12.82
N ILE A 9 62.37 -3.78 -11.72
CA ILE A 9 60.95 -3.54 -11.46
C ILE A 9 60.45 -2.32 -12.26
N ALA A 10 59.12 -2.30 -12.47
CA ALA A 10 58.25 -1.27 -13.05
C ALA A 10 58.03 -1.43 -14.57
N VAL A 11 56.80 -1.59 -15.09
CA VAL A 11 55.63 -0.72 -14.89
C VAL A 11 54.32 -1.51 -15.12
N VAL A 12 53.45 -1.50 -14.10
CA VAL A 12 51.97 -1.43 -14.14
C VAL A 12 51.23 -2.20 -15.25
N LEU A 13 50.72 -3.39 -14.90
CA LEU A 13 49.39 -3.87 -15.34
C LEU A 13 48.77 -4.68 -14.19
N ALA A 14 48.41 -3.97 -13.12
CA ALA A 14 47.64 -4.51 -12.02
C ALA A 14 46.14 -4.48 -12.35
N ILE A 15 45.61 -5.46 -13.10
CA ILE A 15 44.17 -5.78 -13.12
C ILE A 15 44.01 -7.30 -13.31
N ALA A 16 44.39 -8.07 -12.30
CA ALA A 16 44.02 -9.47 -12.17
C ALA A 16 43.41 -9.65 -10.77
N LEU A 17 42.24 -9.04 -10.57
CA LEU A 17 41.49 -9.14 -9.32
C LEU A 17 40.01 -9.36 -9.64
N VAL A 18 39.54 -10.54 -9.23
CA VAL A 18 38.15 -10.90 -8.87
C VAL A 18 37.12 -11.01 -10.02
N LEU A 19 37.20 -12.07 -10.82
CA LEU A 19 36.09 -12.53 -11.69
C LEU A 19 35.34 -13.72 -11.07
N SER A 20 34.81 -13.55 -9.86
CA SER A 20 33.79 -14.45 -9.30
C SER A 20 32.85 -13.67 -8.39
N SER A 21 32.32 -12.55 -8.87
CA SER A 21 31.17 -11.90 -8.22
C SER A 21 29.90 -12.64 -8.62
N VAL A 22 29.37 -13.36 -7.65
CA VAL A 22 28.06 -13.99 -7.57
C VAL A 22 26.95 -13.12 -8.18
N ALA A 23 26.30 -13.61 -9.24
CA ALA A 23 25.01 -13.09 -9.69
C ALA A 23 23.90 -13.99 -9.12
N ILE A 24 23.58 -13.83 -7.83
CA ILE A 24 22.28 -14.29 -7.32
C ILE A 24 21.26 -13.29 -7.86
N SER A 25 20.62 -13.64 -8.97
CA SER A 25 19.43 -12.97 -9.46
C SER A 25 18.30 -13.21 -8.46
N ASN A 26 18.26 -12.41 -7.39
CA ASN A 26 17.08 -12.32 -6.54
C ASN A 26 15.98 -11.71 -7.40
N ASN A 27 15.19 -12.58 -8.02
CA ASN A 27 14.00 -12.18 -8.75
C ASN A 27 12.93 -11.80 -7.72
N ILE A 28 13.13 -10.65 -7.08
CA ILE A 28 12.10 -9.98 -6.28
C ILE A 28 11.14 -9.32 -7.26
N TYR A 29 10.50 -10.12 -8.11
CA TYR A 29 9.21 -9.70 -8.62
C TYR A 29 8.31 -9.69 -7.39
N ALA A 30 8.20 -8.52 -6.76
CA ALA A 30 7.09 -8.21 -5.89
C ALA A 30 5.83 -8.53 -6.69
N GLN A 31 5.25 -9.70 -6.47
CA GLN A 31 3.95 -10.01 -7.03
C GLN A 31 3.03 -8.91 -6.52
N ALA A 32 2.55 -8.07 -7.43
CA ALA A 32 1.52 -7.09 -7.16
C ALA A 32 0.38 -7.83 -6.44
N ARG A 33 0.29 -7.67 -5.11
CA ARG A 33 -0.75 -8.35 -4.35
C ARG A 33 -2.07 -7.76 -4.83
N ALA A 34 -2.94 -8.63 -5.33
CA ALA A 34 -4.31 -8.23 -5.64
C ALA A 34 -4.97 -7.64 -4.40
N CYS A 35 -5.80 -6.60 -4.59
CA CYS A 35 -6.52 -5.98 -3.47
C CYS A 35 -7.44 -7.00 -2.79
N PRO A 36 -7.58 -6.95 -1.45
CA PRO A 36 -8.47 -7.85 -0.71
C PRO A 36 -9.93 -7.69 -1.16
N ASP A 37 -10.71 -8.77 -1.04
CA ASP A 37 -12.14 -8.73 -1.34
C ASP A 37 -12.91 -7.77 -0.43
N LEU A 38 -13.95 -7.16 -1.00
CA LEU A 38 -14.89 -6.31 -0.27
C LEU A 38 -15.65 -7.12 0.79
N PRO A 39 -15.89 -6.54 1.98
CA PRO A 39 -16.69 -7.22 2.99
C PRO A 39 -18.12 -7.43 2.50
N VAL A 40 -18.70 -8.57 2.87
CA VAL A 40 -20.07 -8.91 2.52
C VAL A 40 -21.05 -8.05 3.34
N VAL A 41 -21.74 -7.14 2.64
CA VAL A 41 -22.78 -6.28 3.21
C VAL A 41 -24.00 -6.35 2.30
N PRO A 42 -25.18 -6.80 2.78
CA PRO A 42 -26.35 -7.08 1.92
C PRO A 42 -26.84 -5.90 1.07
N TRP A 43 -26.61 -4.66 1.51
CA TRP A 43 -26.97 -3.45 0.78
C TRP A 43 -25.84 -2.88 -0.09
N TRP A 44 -24.64 -3.46 -0.07
CA TRP A 44 -23.55 -3.12 -0.98
C TRP A 44 -23.56 -4.05 -2.18
N LYS A 45 -24.23 -3.65 -3.26
CA LYS A 45 -24.24 -4.40 -4.54
C LYS A 45 -23.00 -4.10 -5.39
N THR A 46 -21.80 -4.24 -4.82
CA THR A 46 -20.54 -3.79 -5.43
C THR A 46 -19.46 -4.88 -5.47
N ASN A 47 -18.45 -4.69 -6.32
CA ASN A 47 -17.20 -5.45 -6.40
C ASN A 47 -16.09 -4.51 -6.91
N HIS A 48 -14.84 -4.98 -7.05
CA HIS A 48 -13.72 -4.14 -7.50
C HIS A 48 -13.97 -3.46 -8.86
N ASN A 49 -14.45 -4.22 -9.85
CA ASN A 49 -14.75 -3.69 -11.18
C ASN A 49 -15.86 -2.62 -11.14
N LYS A 50 -16.91 -2.84 -10.35
CA LYS A 50 -17.99 -1.85 -10.17
C LYS A 50 -17.50 -0.57 -9.51
N ILE A 51 -16.60 -0.65 -8.53
CA ILE A 51 -16.00 0.53 -7.91
C ILE A 51 -15.19 1.31 -8.95
N THR A 52 -14.30 0.61 -9.65
CA THR A 52 -13.43 1.20 -10.68
C THR A 52 -14.25 1.94 -11.74
N LYS A 53 -15.22 1.26 -12.38
CA LYS A 53 -16.12 1.87 -13.36
C LYS A 53 -16.91 3.04 -12.82
N HIS A 54 -17.30 2.98 -11.55
CA HIS A 54 -18.03 4.08 -10.91
C HIS A 54 -17.14 5.31 -10.71
N VAL A 55 -15.88 5.12 -10.30
CA VAL A 55 -14.91 6.23 -10.17
C VAL A 55 -14.58 6.82 -11.54
N GLU A 56 -14.35 6.00 -12.55
CA GLU A 56 -14.11 6.44 -13.93
C GLU A 56 -15.28 7.27 -14.46
N HIS A 57 -16.51 6.74 -14.34
CA HIS A 57 -17.68 7.35 -14.96
C HIS A 57 -18.23 8.57 -14.20
N TYR A 58 -18.25 8.53 -12.85
CA TYR A 58 -18.89 9.58 -12.05
C TYR A 58 -17.90 10.54 -11.37
N TYR A 59 -16.62 10.16 -11.27
CA TYR A 59 -15.58 10.98 -10.64
C TYR A 59 -14.46 11.33 -11.63
N ASN A 60 -14.59 10.95 -12.92
CA ASN A 60 -13.57 11.17 -13.96
C ASN A 60 -12.19 10.65 -13.54
N GLY A 61 -12.16 9.49 -12.87
CA GLY A 61 -10.91 8.90 -12.37
C GLY A 61 -10.35 9.58 -11.11
N LYS A 62 -11.01 10.60 -10.55
CA LYS A 62 -10.57 11.28 -9.31
C LYS A 62 -10.91 10.43 -8.09
N TRP A 63 -10.05 9.44 -7.82
CA TRP A 63 -10.20 8.49 -6.71
C TRP A 63 -10.31 9.17 -5.34
N ASP A 64 -9.56 10.25 -5.09
CA ASP A 64 -9.56 10.94 -3.80
C ASP A 64 -10.94 11.48 -3.44
N LEU A 65 -11.66 12.05 -4.41
CA LEU A 65 -13.03 12.53 -4.20
C LEU A 65 -13.99 11.39 -3.86
N TYR A 66 -13.78 10.22 -4.46
CA TYR A 66 -14.58 9.05 -4.15
C TYR A 66 -14.27 8.49 -2.76
N ILE A 67 -13.00 8.42 -2.39
CA ILE A 67 -12.54 7.94 -1.07
C ILE A 67 -13.03 8.89 0.03
N ASP A 68 -12.91 10.19 -0.17
CA ASP A 68 -13.34 11.22 0.77
C ASP A 68 -14.84 11.10 1.09
N LYS A 69 -15.69 10.82 0.09
CA LYS A 69 -17.11 10.53 0.31
C LYS A 69 -17.35 9.37 1.28
N TRP A 70 -16.50 8.33 1.25
CA TRP A 70 -16.60 7.20 2.17
C TRP A 70 -16.05 7.52 3.55
N VAL A 71 -14.99 8.33 3.64
CA VAL A 71 -14.46 8.86 4.89
C VAL A 71 -15.52 9.70 5.61
N GLN A 72 -16.13 10.67 4.94
CA GLN A 72 -17.23 11.47 5.49
C GLN A 72 -18.46 10.63 5.86
N TYR A 73 -18.74 9.55 5.12
CA TYR A 73 -19.80 8.61 5.50
C TYR A 73 -19.47 7.87 6.80
N ARG A 74 -18.23 7.37 6.95
CA ARG A 74 -17.76 6.73 8.17
C ARG A 74 -17.84 7.67 9.37
N GLU A 75 -17.35 8.89 9.24
CA GLU A 75 -17.33 9.87 10.33
C GLU A 75 -18.73 10.16 10.87
N ARG A 76 -19.71 10.32 9.97
CA ARG A 76 -21.12 10.45 10.38
C ARG A 76 -21.63 9.23 11.13
N LEU A 77 -21.25 8.02 10.72
CA LEU A 77 -21.65 6.80 11.45
C LEU A 77 -21.01 6.74 12.84
N ILE A 78 -19.75 7.16 12.97
CA ILE A 78 -19.04 7.25 14.26
C ILE A 78 -19.76 8.23 15.18
N GLN A 79 -20.09 9.44 14.71
CA GLN A 79 -20.84 10.43 15.49
C GLN A 79 -22.21 9.90 15.94
N ILE A 80 -22.93 9.18 15.07
CA ILE A 80 -24.19 8.53 15.42
C ILE A 80 -23.97 7.45 16.49
N HIS A 81 -22.89 6.67 16.39
CA HIS A 81 -22.59 5.63 17.37
C HIS A 81 -22.23 6.21 18.74
N GLU A 82 -21.37 7.23 18.77
CA GLU A 82 -20.93 7.91 20.00
C GLU A 82 -22.08 8.60 20.74
N SER A 83 -23.05 9.15 20.00
CA SER A 83 -24.28 9.72 20.57
C SER A 83 -25.34 8.68 20.94
N GLY A 84 -25.08 7.38 20.77
CA GLY A 84 -26.04 6.32 21.05
C GLY A 84 -27.23 6.26 20.06
N GLY A 85 -27.09 6.94 18.92
CA GLY A 85 -28.11 7.09 17.88
C GLY A 85 -28.32 5.85 17.00
N ILE A 86 -29.13 6.03 15.96
CA ILE A 86 -29.51 4.98 15.00
C ILE A 86 -29.19 5.44 13.59
N ALA A 87 -28.38 4.67 12.86
CA ALA A 87 -28.15 4.89 11.44
C ALA A 87 -29.19 4.12 10.61
N ILE A 88 -29.80 4.79 9.63
CA ILE A 88 -30.83 4.19 8.77
C ILE A 88 -30.30 4.00 7.36
N ILE A 89 -30.24 2.74 6.91
CA ILE A 89 -29.97 2.37 5.52
C ILE A 89 -31.26 2.48 4.72
N LYS A 90 -31.55 3.67 4.20
CA LYS A 90 -32.83 4.02 3.55
C LYS A 90 -33.28 3.01 2.50
N THR A 91 -32.37 2.53 1.65
CA THR A 91 -32.68 1.62 0.54
C THR A 91 -33.17 0.23 0.97
N LYS A 92 -32.93 -0.17 2.22
CA LYS A 92 -33.31 -1.47 2.77
C LYS A 92 -34.12 -1.38 4.06
N GLY A 93 -34.41 -0.18 4.54
CA GLY A 93 -35.09 0.03 5.83
C GLY A 93 -34.31 -0.53 7.03
N VAL A 94 -33.01 -0.83 6.89
CA VAL A 94 -32.20 -1.42 7.96
C VAL A 94 -31.81 -0.33 8.95
N LYS A 95 -32.04 -0.59 10.24
CA LYS A 95 -31.63 0.26 11.36
C LYS A 95 -30.41 -0.36 12.03
N LEU A 96 -29.35 0.41 12.19
CA LEU A 96 -28.11 -0.01 12.84
C LEU A 96 -27.91 0.81 14.12
N LYS A 97 -27.67 0.13 15.24
CA LYS A 97 -27.42 0.73 16.56
C LYS A 97 -26.41 -0.11 17.33
N GLY A 98 -25.66 0.51 18.25
CA GLY A 98 -24.74 -0.18 19.16
C GLY A 98 -23.74 -1.05 18.39
N GLU A 99 -23.57 -2.29 18.82
CA GLU A 99 -22.61 -3.23 18.21
C GLU A 99 -22.85 -3.46 16.71
N PHE A 100 -24.10 -3.48 16.22
CA PHE A 100 -24.36 -3.61 14.78
C PHE A 100 -23.91 -2.38 13.98
N LEU A 101 -24.04 -1.18 14.55
CA LEU A 101 -23.54 0.04 13.94
C LEU A 101 -22.01 0.08 13.96
N LYS A 102 -21.40 -0.32 15.07
CA LYS A 102 -19.94 -0.45 15.21
C LYS A 102 -19.34 -1.45 14.23
N GLU A 103 -19.97 -2.61 14.06
CA GLU A 103 -19.57 -3.61 13.08
C GLU A 103 -19.66 -3.04 11.65
N HIS A 104 -20.72 -2.30 11.35
CA HIS A 104 -20.87 -1.65 10.04
C HIS A 104 -19.80 -0.58 9.80
N ILE A 105 -19.43 0.23 10.81
CA ILE A 105 -18.32 1.18 10.74
C ILE A 105 -17.02 0.45 10.36
N SER A 106 -16.73 -0.69 11.02
CA SER A 106 -15.55 -1.50 10.68
C SER A 106 -15.56 -2.01 9.22
N LYS A 107 -16.73 -2.38 8.70
CA LYS A 107 -16.86 -2.76 7.28
C LYS A 107 -16.63 -1.57 6.35
N VAL A 108 -17.05 -0.36 6.75
CA VAL A 108 -16.77 0.87 6.00
C VAL A 108 -15.27 1.17 5.97
N ASP A 109 -14.57 1.01 7.09
CA ASP A 109 -13.11 1.16 7.13
C ASP A 109 -12.39 0.20 6.19
N LYS A 110 -12.77 -1.09 6.21
CA LYS A 110 -12.22 -2.08 5.28
C LYS A 110 -12.46 -1.66 3.83
N ARG A 111 -13.66 -1.18 3.52
CA ARG A 111 -14.00 -0.70 2.18
C ARG A 111 -13.14 0.49 1.74
N ILE A 112 -12.87 1.44 2.63
CA ILE A 112 -11.99 2.58 2.34
C ILE A 112 -10.58 2.08 1.98
N ARG A 113 -10.01 1.20 2.80
CA ARG A 113 -8.68 0.61 2.55
C ARG A 113 -8.60 -0.14 1.23
N ILE A 114 -9.63 -0.94 0.90
CA ILE A 114 -9.70 -1.64 -0.38
C ILE A 114 -9.79 -0.65 -1.53
N THR A 115 -10.55 0.45 -1.37
CA THR A 115 -10.65 1.50 -2.40
C THR A 115 -9.32 2.21 -2.62
N GLN A 116 -8.53 2.45 -1.56
CA GLN A 116 -7.17 2.98 -1.64
C GLN A 116 -6.22 2.02 -2.38
N CYS A 117 -6.26 0.73 -2.04
CA CYS A 117 -5.50 -0.28 -2.80
C CYS A 117 -5.89 -0.30 -4.30
N LEU A 118 -7.18 -0.16 -4.60
CA LEU A 118 -7.64 -0.08 -6.00
C LEU A 118 -7.09 1.17 -6.67
N GLN A 119 -7.07 2.34 -6.01
CA GLN A 119 -6.45 3.55 -6.53
C GLN A 119 -4.97 3.33 -6.86
N GLU A 120 -4.18 2.79 -5.92
CA GLU A 120 -2.76 2.48 -6.11
C GLU A 120 -2.53 1.55 -7.32
N SER A 121 -3.39 0.54 -7.48
CA SER A 121 -3.35 -0.38 -8.60
C SER A 121 -3.63 0.30 -9.96
N HIS A 122 -4.41 1.39 -9.97
CA HIS A 122 -4.78 2.13 -11.19
C HIS A 122 -3.87 3.32 -11.49
N SER A 123 -3.22 3.91 -10.49
CA SER A 123 -2.27 5.02 -10.69
C SER A 123 -0.88 4.54 -11.16
N GLY A 124 -0.64 3.22 -11.21
CA GLY A 124 0.67 2.66 -11.47
C GLY A 124 1.68 2.89 -10.33
N GLN A 125 1.22 3.47 -9.22
CA GLN A 125 2.02 3.70 -8.02
C GLN A 125 1.68 2.60 -7.00
N PHE A 126 2.40 1.48 -7.05
CA PHE A 126 2.46 0.55 -5.93
C PHE A 126 3.27 1.20 -4.80
N VAL A 127 2.61 1.98 -3.93
CA VAL A 127 3.22 2.46 -2.69
C VAL A 127 2.59 1.70 -1.55
N PHE A 128 3.20 0.58 -1.19
CA PHE A 128 2.83 -0.16 0.00
C PHE A 128 3.21 0.70 1.22
N ASN A 129 2.23 1.40 1.80
CA ASN A 129 2.45 2.01 3.10
C ASN A 129 2.30 0.93 4.17
N ASP A 130 3.42 0.27 4.47
CA ASP A 130 3.57 -0.67 5.58
C ASP A 130 3.41 0.10 6.90
N TYR A 131 2.16 0.22 7.36
CA TYR A 131 1.86 0.60 8.74
C TYR A 131 2.15 -0.58 9.67
N SER A 132 3.43 -0.94 9.80
CA SER A 132 3.93 -1.79 10.88
C SER A 132 5.25 -1.32 11.49
N GLU A 133 5.73 -0.09 11.21
CA GLU A 133 6.83 0.50 12.00
C GLU A 133 6.29 1.19 13.26
N LYS A 134 5.73 0.39 14.16
CA LYS A 134 5.52 0.77 15.56
C LYS A 134 6.08 -0.27 16.52
N ILE A 135 7.21 -0.90 16.20
CA ILE A 135 8.09 -1.50 17.20
C ILE A 135 9.52 -1.29 16.69
N GLY A 136 10.29 -0.46 17.40
CA GLY A 136 11.49 0.16 16.88
C GLY A 136 12.72 -0.74 16.77
N LEU A 137 13.66 -0.25 15.97
CA LEU A 137 15.08 -0.25 16.27
C LEU A 137 15.73 0.75 15.31
N GLY A 138 16.12 1.89 15.85
CA GLY A 138 16.70 2.96 15.07
C GLY A 138 18.05 2.58 14.48
N THR A 139 18.46 3.29 13.44
CA THR A 139 19.77 3.93 13.41
C THR A 139 19.69 5.20 12.58
N ASN A 140 20.19 6.27 13.19
CA ASN A 140 20.42 7.55 12.54
C ASN A 140 21.52 7.40 11.49
N SER A 141 21.36 8.09 10.35
CA SER A 141 22.46 8.73 9.60
C SER A 141 21.77 9.48 8.45
N GLY A 142 21.63 10.79 8.47
CA GLY A 142 22.77 11.71 8.57
C GLY A 142 23.17 12.11 7.14
N THR A 143 22.79 13.33 6.81
CA THR A 143 22.95 14.12 5.57
C THR A 143 24.39 14.29 5.06
N ALA A 144 24.46 14.82 3.83
CA ALA A 144 25.51 15.62 3.17
C ALA A 144 26.19 14.88 2.01
N ASP A 145 25.91 15.25 0.76
CA ASP A 145 26.49 16.39 0.02
C ASP A 145 27.99 16.21 -0.22
N LEU A 146 28.32 15.72 -1.43
CA LEU A 146 29.28 16.24 -2.43
C LEU A 146 29.69 15.13 -3.40
#